data_AF-A0A098G8C6-F1
#
_entry.id   AF-A0A098G8C6-F1
#
_cell.length_a   1.000
_cell.length_b   1.000
_cell.length_c   1.000
_cell.angle_alpha   90.00
_cell.angle_beta   90.00
_cell.angle_gamma   90.00
#
_symmetry.space_group_name_H-M   'P 1'
#
loop_
_entity.id
_entity.type
_entity.pdbx_description
1 polymer ?
#
loop_
_entity_poly.entity_id
_entity_poly.type
_entity_poly.pdbx_seq_one_letter_code
_entity_poly.pdbx_strand_id
1 'polypeptide(L)'
;MELLKKAGFQKSNREFEHIEIIDIICNEQLAMRWRPFTPTHHFSATSNFENSRLWNWPRRSCESLFYPMTKGIPCEAFPLNLKKANDLNELQTSIKEIAKFEDQK
;
A
#
# COMPACT_ATOMS: atom_id res chain seq x y z
N MET A 1 0.07 7.49 -18.36
CA MET A 1 0.19 8.60 -17.39
C MET A 1 -1.00 9.56 -17.39
N GLU A 2 -1.62 9.88 -18.54
CA GLU A 2 -2.76 10.82 -18.56
C GLU A 2 -3.97 10.36 -17.75
N LEU A 3 -4.32 9.06 -17.81
CA LEU A 3 -5.44 8.52 -17.03
C LEU A 3 -5.25 8.69 -15.52
N LEU A 4 -4.03 8.42 -15.02
CA LEU A 4 -3.67 8.63 -13.62
C LEU A 4 -3.71 10.10 -13.24
N LYS A 5 -3.27 11.01 -14.13
CA LYS A 5 -3.33 12.46 -13.87
C LYS A 5 -4.78 12.95 -13.76
N LYS A 6 -5.67 12.40 -14.59
CA LYS A 6 -7.10 12.73 -14.60
C LYS A 6 -7.85 12.14 -13.40
N ALA A 7 -7.50 10.92 -12.98
CA ALA A 7 -8.14 10.24 -11.85
C ALA A 7 -7.59 10.68 -10.50
N GLY A 8 -6.30 11.01 -10.44
CA GLY A 8 -5.58 11.35 -9.22
C GLY A 8 -5.95 12.75 -8.76
N PHE A 9 -5.44 13.80 -9.41
CA PHE A 9 -5.40 15.12 -8.80
C PHE A 9 -5.28 16.24 -9.82
N GLN A 10 -6.40 16.83 -10.23
CA GLN A 10 -6.42 18.26 -10.54
C GLN A 10 -6.20 18.98 -9.20
N LYS A 11 -4.94 19.36 -8.88
CA LYS A 11 -4.54 20.09 -7.65
C LYS A 11 -5.31 19.65 -6.39
N SER A 12 -4.87 18.57 -5.77
CA SER A 12 -5.33 18.18 -4.43
C SER A 12 -5.23 19.37 -3.47
N ASN A 13 -6.34 19.81 -2.88
CA ASN A 13 -6.36 20.73 -1.73
C ASN A 13 -6.47 19.97 -0.40
N ARG A 14 -6.14 18.66 -0.39
CA ARG A 14 -6.23 17.84 0.82
C ARG A 14 -5.12 18.23 1.79
N GLU A 15 -5.48 18.47 3.04
CA GLU A 15 -4.51 18.80 4.10
C GLU A 15 -3.60 17.61 4.44
N PHE A 16 -4.13 16.40 4.37
CA PHE A 16 -3.39 15.17 4.66
C PHE A 16 -3.45 14.23 3.45
N GLU A 17 -2.29 14.04 2.83
CA GLU A 17 -2.10 13.12 1.73
C GLU A 17 -0.77 12.38 1.92
N HIS A 18 -0.84 11.06 1.92
CA HIS A 18 0.32 10.18 1.95
C HIS A 18 0.16 9.14 0.86
N ILE A 19 1.22 8.94 0.09
CA ILE A 19 1.27 7.95 -0.98
C ILE A 19 2.41 6.97 -0.69
N GLU A 20 2.17 5.68 -0.89
CA GLU A 20 3.23 4.69 -0.97
C GLU A 20 3.51 4.37 -2.44
N ILE A 21 4.77 4.46 -2.84
CA ILE A 21 5.23 4.17 -4.20
C ILE A 21 6.08 2.91 -4.15
N ILE A 22 5.75 1.94 -5.00
CA ILE A 22 6.52 0.71 -5.18
C ILE A 22 7.14 0.76 -6.57
N ASP A 23 8.45 1.01 -6.65
CA ASP A 23 9.16 1.18 -7.91
C ASP A 23 10.64 0.81 -7.73
N ILE A 24 11.19 0.10 -8.72
CA ILE A 24 12.57 -0.39 -8.72
C ILE A 24 13.59 0.72 -9.04
N ILE A 25 13.12 1.88 -9.50
CA ILE A 25 13.94 3.04 -9.84
C ILE A 25 14.52 3.68 -8.57
N CYS A 26 15.73 4.27 -8.66
CA CYS A 26 16.36 4.95 -7.53
C CYS A 26 15.57 6.18 -7.04
N ASN A 27 15.70 6.50 -5.74
CA ASN A 27 14.92 7.55 -5.07
C ASN A 27 14.98 8.93 -5.75
N GLU A 28 16.14 9.31 -6.29
CA GLU A 28 16.34 10.62 -6.96
C GLU A 28 15.46 10.75 -8.21
N GLN A 29 15.43 9.70 -9.05
CA GLN A 29 14.61 9.66 -10.26
C GLN A 29 13.13 9.44 -9.92
N LEU A 30 12.85 8.72 -8.85
CA LEU A 30 11.50 8.46 -8.35
C LEU A 30 10.77 9.77 -8.02
N ALA A 31 11.42 10.66 -7.25
CA ALA A 31 10.83 11.94 -6.87
C ALA A 31 10.47 12.78 -8.10
N MET A 32 11.35 12.85 -9.11
CA MET A 32 11.07 13.57 -10.36
C MET A 32 9.91 12.95 -11.14
N ARG A 33 9.88 11.62 -11.26
CA ARG A 33 8.85 10.88 -12.00
C ARG A 33 7.46 11.04 -11.38
N TRP A 34 7.39 11.03 -10.05
CA TRP A 34 6.14 11.04 -9.30
C TRP A 34 5.71 12.42 -8.81
N ARG A 35 6.54 13.45 -8.99
CA ARG A 35 6.24 14.86 -8.65
C ARG A 35 4.85 15.36 -9.06
N PRO A 36 4.29 15.00 -10.24
CA PRO A 36 2.94 15.43 -10.60
C PRO A 36 1.82 14.87 -9.70
N PHE A 37 2.12 13.81 -8.94
CA PHE A 37 1.19 13.07 -8.09
C PHE A 37 1.47 13.23 -6.61
N THR A 38 2.59 13.85 -6.22
CA THR A 38 3.00 14.06 -4.83
C THR A 38 3.13 15.56 -4.50
N PRO A 39 2.03 16.34 -4.59
CA PRO A 39 2.08 17.80 -4.45
C PRO A 39 2.65 18.26 -3.10
N THR A 40 2.49 17.45 -2.05
CA THR A 40 2.97 17.72 -0.68
C THR A 40 4.36 17.13 -0.40
N HIS A 41 5.00 16.46 -1.36
CA HIS A 41 6.27 15.72 -1.20
C HIS A 41 6.28 14.63 -0.10
N HIS A 42 5.15 14.34 0.54
CA HIS A 42 5.03 13.29 1.54
C HIS A 42 4.67 11.95 0.87
N PHE A 43 5.68 11.14 0.57
CA PHE A 43 5.51 9.76 0.13
C PHE A 43 6.52 8.83 0.79
N SER A 44 6.16 7.56 0.93
CA SER A 44 7.09 6.48 1.24
C SER A 44 7.39 5.71 -0.04
N ALA A 45 8.64 5.26 -0.21
CA ALA A 45 9.04 4.47 -1.36
C ALA A 45 9.70 3.15 -0.94
N THR A 46 9.43 2.09 -1.69
CA THR A 46 10.10 0.80 -1.58
C THR A 46 10.36 0.24 -2.97
N SER A 47 11.50 -0.40 -3.17
CA SER A 47 11.80 -1.13 -4.41
C SER A 47 11.28 -2.56 -4.39
N ASN A 48 10.85 -3.04 -3.23
CA ASN A 48 10.39 -4.41 -3.06
C ASN A 48 8.93 -4.47 -2.60
N PHE A 49 8.13 -5.29 -3.28
CA PHE A 49 6.69 -5.39 -3.03
C PHE A 49 6.41 -5.98 -1.64
N GLU A 50 7.21 -6.95 -1.21
CA GLU A 50 7.11 -7.68 0.06
C GLU A 50 7.40 -6.79 1.28
N ASN A 51 8.01 -5.63 1.04
CA ASN A 51 8.27 -4.61 2.06
C ASN A 51 7.18 -3.53 2.10
N SER A 52 6.21 -3.55 1.17
CA SER A 52 5.14 -2.54 1.10
C SER A 52 4.08 -2.71 2.19
N ARG A 53 3.35 -1.63 2.47
CA ARG A 53 2.14 -1.72 3.30
C ARG A 53 1.07 -2.57 2.65
N LEU A 54 0.97 -2.54 1.32
CA LEU A 54 -0.02 -3.34 0.60
C LEU A 54 0.19 -4.85 0.81
N TRP A 55 1.44 -5.29 0.87
CA TRP A 55 1.78 -6.69 1.16
C TRP A 55 1.46 -7.09 2.60
N ASN A 56 1.84 -6.25 3.56
CA ASN A 56 1.67 -6.57 4.99
C ASN A 56 0.23 -6.34 5.48
N TRP A 57 -0.56 -5.50 4.81
CA TRP A 57 -1.94 -5.17 5.17
C TRP A 57 -2.83 -5.06 3.91
N PRO A 58 -3.07 -6.17 3.18
CA PRO A 58 -3.98 -6.16 2.04
C PRO A 58 -5.37 -5.66 2.45
N ARG A 59 -5.93 -4.73 1.67
CA ARG A 59 -7.20 -4.00 1.94
C ARG A 59 -7.23 -3.17 3.24
N ARG A 60 -6.14 -3.11 4.00
CA ARG A 60 -5.98 -2.34 5.24
C ARG A 60 -4.77 -1.41 5.23
N SER A 61 -4.21 -1.13 4.04
CA SER A 61 -2.98 -0.35 3.89
C SER A 61 -3.16 1.07 4.41
N CYS A 62 -4.33 1.68 4.19
CA CYS A 62 -4.67 3.01 4.70
C CYS A 62 -4.78 3.02 6.23
N GLU A 63 -5.47 2.05 6.82
CA GLU A 63 -5.64 1.89 8.27
C GLU A 63 -4.30 1.65 8.95
N SER A 64 -3.39 0.90 8.30
CA SER A 64 -2.02 0.66 8.78
C SER A 64 -1.21 1.94 8.93
N LEU A 65 -1.57 3.00 8.21
CA LEU A 65 -0.93 4.31 8.30
C LEU A 65 -1.72 5.23 9.22
N PHE A 66 -3.04 5.29 9.03
CA PHE A 66 -3.92 6.24 9.69
C PHE A 66 -4.06 5.98 11.19
N TYR A 67 -4.29 4.73 11.63
CA TYR A 67 -4.52 4.44 13.04
C TYR A 67 -3.29 4.68 13.93
N PRO A 68 -2.07 4.26 13.55
CA PRO A 68 -0.90 4.59 14.35
C PRO A 68 -0.64 6.09 14.40
N MET A 69 -0.79 6.80 13.28
CA MET A 69 -0.51 8.24 13.19
C MET A 69 -1.52 9.10 13.96
N THR A 70 -2.80 8.74 13.93
CA THR A 70 -3.87 9.58 14.49
C THR A 70 -4.37 9.13 15.85
N LYS A 71 -4.30 7.82 16.16
CA LYS A 71 -4.87 7.23 17.38
C LYS A 71 -3.83 6.57 18.29
N GLY A 72 -2.57 6.43 17.83
CA GLY A 72 -1.55 5.69 18.57
C GLY A 72 -1.84 4.18 18.68
N ILE A 73 -2.77 3.66 17.88
CA ILE A 73 -3.16 2.25 17.91
C ILE A 73 -2.32 1.50 16.86
N PRO A 74 -1.51 0.50 17.25
CA PRO A 74 -0.76 -0.30 16.29
C PRO A 74 -1.70 -1.10 15.39
N CYS A 75 -1.36 -1.21 14.12
CA CYS A 75 -2.08 -2.05 13.16
C CYS A 75 -1.33 -3.37 13.02
N GLU A 76 -1.91 -4.46 13.54
CA GLU A 76 -1.32 -5.79 13.42
C GLU A 76 -1.21 -6.21 11.96
N ALA A 77 -0.04 -6.75 11.57
CA ALA A 77 0.21 -7.27 10.24
C ALA A 77 -0.80 -8.38 9.89
N PHE A 78 -1.17 -8.46 8.62
CA PHE A 78 -2.06 -9.50 8.14
C PHE A 78 -1.44 -10.87 8.39
N PRO A 79 -2.18 -11.83 8.97
CA PRO A 79 -1.61 -13.07 9.51
C PRO A 79 -1.20 -14.09 8.43
N LEU A 80 -1.07 -13.67 7.17
CA LEU A 80 -0.54 -14.55 6.13
C LEU A 80 0.98 -14.53 6.15
N ASN A 81 1.56 -15.73 6.26
CA ASN A 81 2.96 -15.99 5.93
C ASN A 81 3.18 -15.93 4.41
N LEU A 82 2.71 -14.87 3.74
CA LEU A 82 2.91 -14.65 2.31
C LEU A 82 4.39 -14.68 1.92
N LYS A 83 5.27 -14.31 2.85
CA LYS A 83 6.74 -14.34 2.71
C LYS A 83 7.32 -15.75 2.51
N LYS A 84 6.53 -16.81 2.70
CA LYS A 84 6.98 -18.21 2.53
C LYS A 84 6.33 -18.92 1.33
N ALA A 85 5.30 -18.34 0.74
CA ALA A 85 4.61 -18.95 -0.39
C ALA A 85 5.43 -18.71 -1.67
N ASN A 86 6.21 -19.71 -2.07
CA ASN A 86 6.92 -19.69 -3.35
C ASN A 86 6.03 -20.16 -4.51
N ASP A 87 4.81 -20.59 -4.21
CA ASP A 87 3.84 -21.12 -5.17
C ASP A 87 2.46 -20.48 -5.03
N LEU A 88 1.81 -20.25 -6.18
CA LEU A 88 0.48 -19.64 -6.24
C LEU A 88 -0.60 -20.55 -5.63
N ASN A 89 -0.43 -21.87 -5.61
CA ASN A 89 -1.42 -22.76 -4.99
C ASN A 89 -1.37 -22.68 -3.46
N GLU A 90 -0.19 -22.52 -2.88
CA GLU A 90 -0.04 -22.27 -1.44
C GLU A 90 -0.70 -20.95 -1.03
N LEU A 91 -0.50 -19.91 -1.84
CA LEU A 91 -1.16 -18.61 -1.68
C LEU A 91 -2.69 -18.76 -1.75
N GLN A 92 -3.20 -19.41 -2.79
CA GLN A 92 -4.63 -19.62 -3.00
C GLN A 92 -5.25 -20.41 -1.84
N THR A 93 -4.56 -21.44 -1.35
CA THR A 93 -5.01 -22.26 -0.21
C THR A 93 -5.08 -21.42 1.07
N SER A 94 -4.06 -20.61 1.34
CA SER A 94 -4.02 -19.74 2.52
C SER A 94 -5.13 -18.68 2.48
N ILE A 95 -5.41 -18.11 1.31
CA ILE A 95 -6.49 -17.13 1.12
C ILE A 95 -7.86 -17.78 1.31
N LYS A 96 -8.06 -19.02 0.81
CA LYS A 96 -9.35 -19.74 0.96
C LYS A 96 -9.76 -19.92 2.41
N GLU A 97 -8.81 -20.22 3.31
CA GLU A 97 -9.12 -20.36 4.74
C GLU A 97 -9.63 -19.04 5.33
N ILE A 98 -9.07 -17.90 4.91
CA ILE A 98 -9.50 -16.58 5.37
C ILE A 98 -10.88 -16.22 4.82
N ALA A 99 -11.11 -16.50 3.53
CA ALA A 99 -12.38 -16.21 2.87
C ALA A 99 -13.59 -16.85 3.58
N LYS A 100 -13.42 -18.02 4.21
CA LYS A 100 -14.48 -18.66 5.02
C LYS A 100 -15.02 -17.77 6.13
N PHE A 101 -14.19 -16.88 6.68
CA PHE A 101 -14.59 -15.95 7.74
C PHE A 101 -15.15 -14.63 7.20
N GLU A 102 -15.05 -14.36 5.90
CA GLU A 102 -15.61 -13.17 5.26
C GLU A 102 -17.08 -13.38 4.87
N ASP A 103 -17.45 -14.60 4.48
CA ASP A 103 -18.83 -14.97 4.09
C ASP A 103 -19.78 -15.20 5.29
N GLN A 104 -19.26 -15.22 6.51
CA GLN A 104 -20.06 -15.45 7.74
C GLN A 104 -20.62 -14.16 8.36
N LYS A 105 -20.67 -13.06 7.60
CA LYS A 105 -21.12 -11.74 8.06
C LYS A 105 -22.39 -11.28 7.38
#